data_AF-A0A3M7SBM0-F1
#
_entry.id   AF-A0A3M7SBM0-F1
#
_cell.length_a   1.000
_cell.length_b   1.000
_cell.length_c   1.000
_cell.angle_alpha   90.00
_cell.angle_beta   90.00
_cell.angle_gamma   90.00
#
_symmetry.space_group_name_H-M   'P 1'
#
loop_
_entity.id
_entity.type
_entity.pdbx_description
1 polymer ?
#
loop_
_entity_poly.entity_id
_entity_poly.type
_entity_poly.pdbx_seq_one_letter_code
_entity_poly.pdbx_strand_id
1 'polypeptide(L)'
;MGSNVIPTLTLNNQDFKTDEEKGKLFGKILSSTFSLNSDLENTEKDTEITHFNLKYFKNNSQLIFNEPISLNEMIIALKLKNCFNENGILNLNDLKYH
;
A
#
# COMPACT_ATOMS: atom_id res chain seq x y z
N MET A 1 -32.54 -6.15 -20.82
CA MET A 1 -32.21 -5.60 -19.49
C MET A 1 -31.61 -6.73 -18.68
N GLY A 2 -30.29 -6.90 -18.72
CA GLY A 2 -29.62 -7.90 -17.87
C GLY A 2 -29.66 -7.41 -16.43
N SER A 3 -30.13 -8.23 -15.50
CA SER A 3 -30.12 -7.88 -14.09
C SER A 3 -28.67 -7.71 -13.65
N ASN A 4 -28.29 -6.53 -13.13
CA ASN A 4 -26.99 -6.29 -12.48
C ASN A 4 -26.90 -7.02 -11.12
N VAL A 5 -27.32 -8.27 -11.07
CA VAL A 5 -27.32 -9.09 -9.86
C VAL A 5 -25.98 -9.80 -9.82
N ILE A 6 -25.16 -9.40 -8.86
CA ILE A 6 -23.86 -10.01 -8.61
C ILE A 6 -24.11 -11.46 -8.18
N PRO A 7 -23.47 -12.46 -8.80
CA PRO A 7 -23.69 -13.87 -8.47
C PRO A 7 -23.28 -14.16 -7.02
N THR A 8 -24.01 -15.07 -6.36
CA THR A 8 -23.63 -15.60 -5.04
C THR A 8 -22.53 -16.64 -5.23
N LEU A 9 -21.48 -16.58 -4.43
CA LEU A 9 -20.46 -17.63 -4.39
C LEU A 9 -20.83 -18.64 -3.32
N THR A 10 -20.65 -19.93 -3.58
CA THR A 10 -20.88 -20.98 -2.60
C THR A 10 -19.62 -21.83 -2.46
N LEU A 11 -19.14 -22.00 -1.24
CA LEU A 11 -18.00 -22.86 -0.90
C LEU A 11 -18.33 -23.63 0.37
N ASN A 12 -18.16 -24.97 0.37
CA ASN A 12 -18.44 -25.82 1.52
C ASN A 12 -19.84 -25.61 2.14
N ASN A 13 -20.87 -25.45 1.30
CA ASN A 13 -22.25 -25.13 1.70
C ASN A 13 -22.42 -23.79 2.42
N GLN A 14 -21.44 -22.90 2.36
CA GLN A 14 -21.53 -21.52 2.81
C GLN A 14 -21.68 -20.57 1.62
N ASP A 15 -22.68 -19.71 1.68
CA ASP A 15 -22.92 -18.67 0.67
C ASP A 15 -22.24 -17.35 1.04
N PHE A 16 -21.64 -16.71 0.04
CA PHE A 16 -20.99 -15.40 0.11
C PHE A 16 -21.69 -14.48 -0.87
N LYS A 17 -22.45 -13.52 -0.34
CA LYS A 17 -23.39 -12.70 -1.11
C LYS A 17 -22.84 -11.30 -1.33
N THR A 18 -22.21 -10.72 -0.31
CA THR A 18 -21.67 -9.35 -0.38
C THR A 18 -20.29 -9.33 -1.02
N ASP A 19 -19.90 -8.19 -1.61
CA ASP A 19 -18.57 -8.03 -2.20
C ASP A 19 -17.45 -8.10 -1.15
N GLU A 20 -17.74 -7.67 0.09
CA GLU A 20 -16.80 -7.80 1.21
C GLU A 20 -16.53 -9.27 1.57
N GLU A 21 -17.59 -10.08 1.66
CA GLU A 21 -17.50 -11.52 1.91
C GLU A 21 -16.70 -12.23 0.82
N LYS A 22 -16.99 -11.91 -0.44
CA LYS A 22 -16.28 -12.46 -1.60
C LYS A 22 -14.82 -12.03 -1.61
N GLY A 23 -14.53 -10.75 -1.36
CA GLY A 23 -13.18 -10.22 -1.29
C GLY A 23 -12.33 -10.91 -0.22
N LYS A 24 -12.90 -11.14 0.97
CA LYS A 24 -12.24 -11.89 2.05
C LYS A 24 -11.96 -13.35 1.64
N LEU A 25 -12.91 -14.00 0.98
CA LEU A 25 -12.74 -15.38 0.49
C LEU A 25 -11.61 -15.46 -0.55
N PHE A 26 -11.63 -14.60 -1.56
CA PHE A 26 -10.57 -14.55 -2.57
C PHE A 26 -9.21 -14.21 -1.97
N GLY A 27 -9.14 -13.27 -1.02
CA GLY A 27 -7.91 -12.94 -0.31
C GLY A 27 -7.30 -14.16 0.38
N LYS A 28 -8.12 -14.96 1.07
CA LYS A 28 -7.67 -16.22 1.69
C LYS A 28 -7.15 -17.20 0.65
N ILE A 29 -7.91 -17.45 -0.42
CA ILE A 29 -7.52 -18.38 -1.50
C ILE A 29 -6.18 -17.96 -2.12
N LEU A 30 -6.02 -16.66 -2.42
CA LEU A 30 -4.79 -16.13 -2.98
C LEU A 30 -3.63 -16.31 -2.01
N SER A 31 -3.81 -15.95 -0.74
CA SER A 31 -2.78 -16.14 0.30
C SER A 31 -2.36 -17.60 0.50
N SER A 32 -3.26 -18.55 0.29
CA SER A 32 -2.95 -19.99 0.40
C SER A 32 -2.36 -20.57 -0.89
N THR A 33 -2.61 -19.94 -2.04
CA THR A 33 -2.16 -20.42 -3.36
C THR A 33 -0.71 -20.05 -3.62
N PHE A 34 -0.32 -18.84 -3.20
CA PHE A 34 1.06 -18.38 -3.34
C PHE A 34 1.84 -18.74 -2.08
N SER A 35 3.02 -19.36 -2.26
CA SER A 35 3.96 -19.52 -1.16
C SER A 35 4.36 -18.15 -0.63
N LEU A 36 4.43 -18.01 0.68
CA LEU A 36 5.18 -16.92 1.30
C LEU A 36 6.59 -17.00 0.73
N ASN A 37 6.96 -16.00 -0.07
CA ASN A 37 8.32 -15.83 -0.54
C ASN A 37 9.13 -15.44 0.71
N SER A 38 9.53 -16.42 1.50
CA SER A 38 10.26 -16.22 2.76
C SER A 38 11.61 -15.54 2.55
N ASP A 39 12.12 -15.57 1.32
CA ASP A 39 13.26 -14.80 0.83
C ASP A 39 12.97 -13.30 0.68
N LEU A 40 11.69 -12.92 0.52
CA LEU A 40 11.21 -11.53 0.50
C LEU A 40 10.69 -11.05 1.85
N GLU A 41 10.31 -11.96 2.76
CA GLU A 41 9.90 -11.58 4.12
C GLU A 41 11.12 -11.20 4.95
N ASN A 42 11.26 -9.90 5.20
CA ASN A 42 12.26 -9.37 6.12
C ASN A 42 11.51 -8.59 7.19
N THR A 43 11.13 -9.29 8.25
CA THR A 43 10.25 -8.79 9.32
C THR A 43 10.76 -7.46 9.93
N GLU A 44 12.08 -7.27 10.00
CA GLU A 44 12.69 -6.00 10.45
C GLU A 44 12.47 -4.86 9.44
N LYS A 45 12.72 -5.10 8.14
CA LYS A 45 12.47 -4.08 7.10
C LYS A 45 10.99 -3.82 6.89
N ASP A 46 10.15 -4.84 7.00
CA ASP A 46 8.71 -4.75 6.82
C ASP A 46 8.07 -3.94 7.96
N THR A 47 8.56 -4.09 9.20
CA THR A 47 8.14 -3.26 10.33
C THR A 47 8.60 -1.82 10.20
N GLU A 48 9.81 -1.58 9.70
CA GLU A 48 10.34 -0.23 9.45
C GLU A 48 9.58 0.49 8.34
N ILE A 49 9.28 -0.19 7.22
CA ILE A 49 8.45 0.33 6.12
C ILE A 49 7.03 0.61 6.62
N THR A 50 6.44 -0.30 7.39
CA THR A 50 5.11 -0.12 7.97
C THR A 50 5.09 1.10 8.89
N HIS A 51 6.09 1.26 9.75
CA HIS A 51 6.21 2.42 10.64
C HIS A 51 6.37 3.73 9.87
N PHE A 52 7.24 3.75 8.84
CA PHE A 52 7.46 4.90 7.97
C PHE A 52 6.15 5.31 7.29
N ASN A 53 5.46 4.37 6.66
CA ASN A 53 4.18 4.63 5.98
C ASN A 53 3.16 5.18 6.96
N LEU A 54 2.98 4.53 8.12
CA LEU A 54 2.01 4.96 9.12
C LEU A 54 2.28 6.38 9.63
N LYS A 55 3.56 6.73 9.82
CA LYS A 55 4.00 8.08 10.20
C LYS A 55 3.76 9.09 9.09
N TYR A 56 4.09 8.73 7.84
CA TYR A 56 3.88 9.58 6.67
C TYR A 56 2.39 9.88 6.44
N PHE A 57 1.54 8.85 6.46
CA PHE A 57 0.08 8.98 6.26
C PHE A 57 -0.62 9.73 7.40
N LYS A 58 -0.17 9.57 8.65
CA LYS A 58 -0.71 10.33 9.79
C LYS A 58 -0.34 11.82 9.71
N ASN A 59 0.87 12.13 9.26
CA ASN A 59 1.36 13.50 9.20
C ASN A 59 0.88 14.24 7.93
N ASN A 60 0.57 13.52 6.85
CA ASN A 60 0.00 14.05 5.62
C ASN A 60 -1.50 13.72 5.53
N SER A 61 -2.28 14.21 6.50
CA SER A 61 -3.72 13.98 6.59
C SER A 61 -4.55 14.59 5.45
N GLN A 62 -3.93 15.37 4.56
CA GLN A 62 -4.50 15.81 3.29
C GLN A 62 -3.91 15.01 2.12
N LEU A 63 -4.01 13.68 2.18
CA LEU A 63 -3.78 12.87 0.99
C LEU A 63 -5.06 12.83 0.19
N ILE A 64 -5.09 13.60 -0.90
CA ILE A 64 -6.00 13.38 -2.00
C ILE A 64 -5.56 12.04 -2.62
N PHE A 65 -6.07 10.92 -2.09
CA PHE A 65 -5.73 9.55 -2.52
C PHE A 65 -5.97 9.29 -4.02
N ASN A 66 -6.63 10.20 -4.72
CA ASN A 66 -6.98 10.09 -6.13
C ASN A 66 -6.14 10.98 -7.05
N GLU A 67 -5.13 11.69 -6.56
CA GLU A 67 -4.22 12.45 -7.43
C GLU A 67 -3.06 11.56 -7.93
N PRO A 68 -2.77 11.57 -9.24
CA PRO A 68 -1.63 10.85 -9.79
C PRO A 68 -0.34 11.46 -9.24
N ILE A 69 0.55 10.61 -8.73
CA ILE A 69 1.90 11.02 -8.30
C ILE A 69 2.66 11.52 -9.54
N SER A 70 3.17 12.74 -9.50
CA SER A 70 3.98 13.30 -10.56
C SER A 70 5.40 12.73 -10.58
N LEU A 71 6.03 12.74 -11.76
CA LEU A 71 7.43 12.32 -11.90
C LEU A 71 8.38 13.15 -11.02
N ASN A 72 8.07 14.44 -10.82
CA ASN A 72 8.88 15.32 -9.99
C ASN A 72 8.81 14.91 -8.51
N GLU A 73 7.63 14.53 -8.01
CA GLU A 73 7.47 14.02 -6.64
C GLU A 73 8.23 12.70 -6.44
N MET A 74 8.22 11.80 -7.43
CA MET A 74 9.05 10.58 -7.39
C MET A 74 10.55 10.91 -7.33
N ILE A 75 11.03 11.86 -8.14
CA ILE A 75 12.44 12.28 -8.14
C ILE A 75 12.84 12.87 -6.78
N ILE A 76 11.99 13.71 -6.19
CA ILE A 76 12.23 14.29 -4.86
C ILE A 76 12.29 13.19 -3.79
N ALA A 77 11.34 12.26 -3.77
CA ALA A 77 11.34 11.16 -2.81
C ALA A 77 12.60 10.30 -2.90
N LEU A 78 13.10 10.03 -4.12
CA LEU A 78 14.36 9.32 -4.35
C LEU A 78 15.58 10.11 -3.85
N LYS A 79 15.63 11.42 -4.08
CA LYS A 79 16.69 12.28 -3.56
C LYS A 79 16.70 12.31 -2.03
N LEU A 80 15.51 12.45 -1.42
CA LEU A 80 15.35 12.42 0.03
C LEU A 80 15.86 11.10 0.61
N LYS A 81 15.48 9.96 0.02
CA LYS A 81 15.96 8.62 0.43
C LYS A 81 17.49 8.53 0.44
N ASN A 82 18.16 9.09 -0.55
CA ASN A 82 19.62 9.07 -0.62
C ASN A 82 20.29 10.07 0.35
N CYS A 83 19.66 11.22 0.61
CA CYS A 83 20.15 12.20 1.60
C CYS A 83 20.08 11.70 3.05
N PHE A 84 19.15 10.80 3.40
CA PHE A 84 19.10 10.19 4.73
C PHE A 84 20.27 9.26 5.03
N ASN A 85 20.90 8.69 4.01
CA ASN A 85 21.95 7.68 4.18
C ASN A 85 23.33 8.28 4.50
N GLU A 86 23.56 9.57 4.25
CA GLU A 86 24.91 10.13 4.41
C GLU A 86 25.09 11.11 5.57
N ASN A 87 24.07 11.88 6.03
CA ASN A 87 24.30 12.86 7.10
C ASN A 87 23.10 13.19 8.02
N GLY A 88 22.03 12.39 8.03
CA GLY A 88 21.03 12.40 9.11
C GLY A 88 20.21 13.68 9.38
N ILE A 89 20.38 14.79 8.67
CA ILE A 89 19.54 15.99 8.80
C ILE A 89 19.38 16.68 7.43
N LEU A 90 18.13 16.83 6.97
CA LEU A 90 17.78 17.74 5.87
C LEU A 90 17.17 19.03 6.43
N ASN A 91 17.71 20.17 6.03
CA ASN A 91 17.07 21.46 6.24
C ASN A 91 15.98 21.65 5.17
N LEU A 92 14.71 21.66 5.58
CA LEU A 92 13.57 21.83 4.67
C LEU A 92 13.63 23.11 3.81
N ASN A 93 14.46 24.09 4.18
CA ASN A 93 14.62 25.33 3.44
C ASN A 93 15.39 25.20 2.11
N ASP A 94 16.13 24.12 1.90
CA ASP A 94 16.92 23.92 0.67
C ASP A 94 16.07 23.36 -0.50
N LEU A 95 14.80 23.02 -0.26
CA LEU A 95 13.84 22.52 -1.25
C LEU A 95 12.97 23.62 -1.86
N LYS A 96 13.35 24.90 -1.73
CA LYS A 96 12.58 26.00 -2.35
C LYS A 96 12.71 25.97 -3.88
N TYR A 97 11.56 25.68 -4.49
CA TYR A 97 11.18 25.76 -5.89
C TYR A 97 11.96 26.79 -6.72
N HIS A 98 12.63 26.29 -7.75
CA HIS A 98 12.91 26.98 -9.01
C HIS A 98 12.48 26.11 -10.18
#